data_AF-A0A932LED1-F1
#
_entry.id   AF-A0A932LED1-F1
#
_cell.length_a   1.000
_cell.length_b   1.000
_cell.length_c   1.000
_cell.angle_alpha   90.00
_cell.angle_beta   90.00
_cell.angle_gamma   90.00
#
_symmetry.space_group_name_H-M   'P 1'
#
loop_
_entity.id
_entity.type
_entity.pdbx_description
1 polymer ?
#
loop_
_entity_poly.entity_id
_entity_poly.type
_entity_poly.pdbx_seq_one_letter_code
_entity_poly.pdbx_strand_id
1 'polypeptide(L)'
;MYGSDGDDDLEGEAGKDYLDGGRGNDDCLGGLDDDMIHGGKGNDHLNGEDGNDLLDGDGGSDQEEDGFSVDLDLEFKAHLTGPTGATGRAKMEIEQEEDGLEAEFKVEFDGATANTTFDVTVDGVVVGQVTSDAVGHGKLKFSNDPDEGDEGAFASAFPEIQANSVVTVGNGNGVVLEGTFGRDSGSDGGSDGGSN
;
A
#
# COMPACT_ATOMS: atom_id res chain seq x y z
N MET A 1 -33.95 4.26 3.77
CA MET A 1 -34.27 5.13 4.90
C MET A 1 -34.45 6.55 4.39
N TYR A 2 -35.21 7.40 5.09
CA TYR A 2 -35.46 8.80 4.69
C TYR A 2 -35.49 9.68 5.95
N GLY A 3 -34.67 10.75 6.01
CA GLY A 3 -34.65 11.75 7.09
C GLY A 3 -35.76 12.80 6.93
N SER A 4 -35.88 13.36 5.72
CA SER A 4 -36.86 14.37 5.29
C SER A 4 -36.45 15.83 5.54
N ASP A 5 -37.02 16.51 6.54
CA ASP A 5 -36.70 17.90 6.87
C ASP A 5 -36.23 17.93 8.33
N GLY A 6 -35.04 18.47 8.60
CA GLY A 6 -34.39 18.44 9.91
C GLY A 6 -32.95 17.95 9.77
N ASP A 7 -32.13 18.14 10.80
CA ASP A 7 -30.81 17.48 10.87
C ASP A 7 -31.07 16.04 11.35
N ASP A 8 -30.83 15.04 10.50
CA ASP A 8 -31.17 13.64 10.74
C ASP A 8 -29.94 12.72 10.86
N ASP A 9 -30.02 11.74 11.76
CA ASP A 9 -29.03 10.66 11.89
C ASP A 9 -29.59 9.38 11.22
N LEU A 10 -28.94 8.90 10.16
CA LEU A 10 -29.35 7.71 9.40
C LEU A 10 -28.25 6.64 9.45
N GLU A 11 -28.61 5.38 9.74
CA GLU A 11 -27.68 4.24 9.81
C GLU A 11 -28.30 3.03 9.09
N GLY A 12 -27.63 2.51 8.07
CA GLY A 12 -28.09 1.36 7.27
C GLY A 12 -27.85 0.00 7.94
N GLU A 13 -26.87 -0.09 8.84
CA GLU A 13 -26.41 -1.35 9.46
C GLU A 13 -25.92 -2.36 8.39
N ALA A 14 -26.24 -3.66 8.51
CA ALA A 14 -25.80 -4.65 7.55
C ALA A 14 -26.81 -4.84 6.42
N GLY A 15 -26.35 -4.73 5.18
CA GLY A 15 -27.12 -5.01 3.97
C GLY A 15 -26.96 -3.93 2.91
N LYS A 16 -27.53 -4.16 1.73
CA LYS A 16 -27.57 -3.13 0.68
C LYS A 16 -28.69 -2.16 0.97
N ASP A 17 -28.34 -1.01 1.49
CA ASP A 17 -29.23 0.02 1.95
C ASP A 17 -29.28 1.22 1.00
N TYR A 18 -30.37 1.98 1.16
CA TYR A 18 -30.58 3.24 0.45
C TYR A 18 -30.90 4.29 1.50
N LEU A 19 -30.07 5.32 1.66
CA LEU A 19 -30.23 6.40 2.63
C LEU A 19 -30.47 7.72 1.87
N ASP A 20 -31.36 8.55 2.40
CA ASP A 20 -31.70 9.87 1.84
C ASP A 20 -31.97 10.83 3.02
N GLY A 21 -31.01 11.72 3.30
CA GLY A 21 -31.04 12.70 4.40
C GLY A 21 -32.15 13.71 4.19
N GLY A 22 -32.15 14.38 3.04
CA GLY A 22 -33.23 15.23 2.58
C GLY A 22 -32.88 16.70 2.73
N ARG A 23 -33.39 17.40 3.74
CA ARG A 23 -33.04 18.80 4.02
C ARG A 23 -32.59 18.94 5.46
N GLY A 24 -31.36 19.39 5.66
CA GLY A 24 -30.76 19.51 6.97
C GLY A 24 -29.26 19.38 6.84
N ASN A 25 -28.55 19.37 7.95
CA ASN A 25 -27.18 18.86 7.97
C ASN A 25 -27.29 17.45 8.52
N ASP A 26 -27.26 16.47 7.62
CA ASP A 26 -27.57 15.08 7.93
C ASP A 26 -26.28 14.27 8.15
N ASP A 27 -26.30 13.34 9.10
CA ASP A 27 -25.23 12.36 9.35
C ASP A 27 -25.72 10.99 8.86
N CYS A 28 -25.16 10.48 7.76
CA CYS A 28 -25.58 9.24 7.11
C CYS A 28 -24.46 8.18 7.08
N LEU A 29 -24.72 7.02 7.68
CA LEU A 29 -23.81 5.86 7.77
C LEU A 29 -24.39 4.69 6.95
N GLY A 30 -23.67 4.21 5.94
CA GLY A 30 -24.06 3.10 5.07
C GLY A 30 -24.12 1.79 5.84
N GLY A 31 -22.96 1.35 6.34
CA GLY A 31 -22.84 0.15 7.15
C GLY A 31 -22.03 -0.94 6.46
N LEU A 32 -22.55 -2.15 6.35
CA LEU A 32 -21.89 -3.24 5.61
C LEU A 32 -22.61 -3.49 4.29
N ASP A 33 -21.86 -3.87 3.26
CA ASP A 33 -22.29 -4.11 1.87
C ASP A 33 -22.44 -2.82 1.04
N ASP A 34 -22.69 -2.96 -0.27
CA ASP A 34 -22.74 -1.79 -1.17
C ASP A 34 -24.05 -0.99 -1.00
N ASP A 35 -23.92 0.25 -0.56
CA ASP A 35 -25.00 1.19 -0.25
C ASP A 35 -25.16 2.32 -1.26
N MET A 36 -26.29 3.02 -1.16
CA MET A 36 -26.56 4.26 -1.89
C MET A 36 -27.03 5.34 -0.92
N ILE A 37 -26.21 6.36 -0.71
CA ILE A 37 -26.44 7.42 0.28
C ILE A 37 -26.59 8.76 -0.44
N HIS A 38 -27.69 9.46 -0.16
CA HIS A 38 -27.98 10.78 -0.70
C HIS A 38 -28.13 11.78 0.45
N GLY A 39 -27.27 12.81 0.52
CA GLY A 39 -27.32 13.84 1.57
C GLY A 39 -28.49 14.80 1.36
N GLY A 40 -28.62 15.31 0.13
CA GLY A 40 -29.69 16.22 -0.24
C GLY A 40 -29.27 17.67 -0.05
N LYS A 41 -29.95 18.43 0.81
CA LYS A 41 -29.68 19.86 0.97
C LYS A 41 -29.22 20.19 2.38
N GLY A 42 -27.97 20.56 2.50
CA GLY A 42 -27.43 21.32 3.61
C GLY A 42 -25.93 21.19 3.66
N ASN A 43 -25.35 20.75 4.77
CA ASN A 43 -23.95 20.35 4.79
C ASN A 43 -23.91 18.99 5.46
N ASP A 44 -23.84 17.97 4.65
CA ASP A 44 -24.09 16.61 5.08
C ASP A 44 -22.77 15.87 5.31
N HIS A 45 -22.80 14.86 6.16
CA HIS A 45 -21.70 13.94 6.40
C HIS A 45 -22.15 12.54 5.99
N LEU A 46 -21.60 12.07 4.87
CA LEU A 46 -21.95 10.79 4.27
C LEU A 46 -20.77 9.86 4.41
N ASN A 47 -20.95 8.73 5.09
CA ASN A 47 -19.94 7.69 5.21
C ASN A 47 -20.52 6.36 4.75
N GLY A 48 -19.93 5.77 3.71
CA GLY A 48 -20.35 4.49 3.14
C GLY A 48 -20.06 3.29 4.04
N GLU A 49 -19.04 3.38 4.91
CA GLU A 49 -18.47 2.26 5.65
C GLU A 49 -18.08 1.08 4.72
N ASP A 50 -18.22 -0.18 5.14
CA ASP A 50 -17.67 -1.31 4.39
C ASP A 50 -18.48 -1.62 3.12
N GLY A 51 -18.07 -1.14 1.96
CA GLY A 51 -18.82 -1.40 0.73
C GLY A 51 -18.18 -0.79 -0.50
N ASN A 52 -18.80 -1.00 -1.66
CA ASN A 52 -18.59 -0.12 -2.81
C ASN A 52 -19.79 0.83 -2.89
N ASP A 53 -19.74 1.90 -2.10
CA ASP A 53 -20.89 2.76 -1.88
C ASP A 53 -21.00 3.85 -2.93
N LEU A 54 -22.23 4.33 -3.11
CA LEU A 54 -22.52 5.46 -3.96
C LEU A 54 -23.01 6.62 -3.09
N LEU A 55 -22.11 7.58 -2.85
CA LEU A 55 -22.40 8.80 -2.10
C LEU A 55 -22.76 9.96 -3.04
N ASP A 56 -23.79 10.71 -2.69
CA ASP A 56 -24.23 11.92 -3.39
C ASP A 56 -24.69 12.98 -2.39
N GLY A 57 -23.83 13.92 -2.04
CA GLY A 57 -24.17 15.06 -1.17
C GLY A 57 -25.19 16.04 -1.78
N ASP A 58 -25.43 16.01 -3.09
CA ASP A 58 -26.18 17.03 -3.84
C ASP A 58 -25.69 18.47 -3.56
N GLY A 59 -26.42 19.25 -2.76
CA GLY A 59 -26.22 20.69 -2.67
C GLY A 59 -25.77 21.16 -1.30
N GLY A 60 -24.46 21.37 -1.13
CA GLY A 60 -23.94 21.73 0.17
C GLY A 60 -22.43 21.96 0.21
N SER A 61 -21.91 22.02 1.43
CA SER A 61 -20.48 21.82 1.71
C SER A 61 -20.34 20.48 2.43
N ASP A 62 -20.41 19.41 1.65
CA ASP A 62 -20.58 18.06 2.19
C ASP A 62 -19.23 17.38 2.44
N GLN A 63 -19.23 16.38 3.32
CA GLN A 63 -18.10 15.46 3.53
C GLN A 63 -18.54 14.06 3.11
N GLU A 64 -17.86 13.49 2.12
CA GLU A 64 -18.17 12.16 1.57
C GLU A 64 -16.96 11.26 1.82
N GLU A 65 -17.16 10.19 2.58
CA GLU A 65 -16.18 9.14 2.84
C GLU A 65 -16.77 7.82 2.34
N ASP A 66 -16.35 7.31 1.18
CA ASP A 66 -16.93 6.12 0.57
C ASP A 66 -16.59 4.81 1.28
N GLY A 67 -16.00 4.90 2.48
CA GLY A 67 -15.75 3.78 3.38
C GLY A 67 -14.91 2.65 2.77
N PHE A 68 -14.34 2.89 1.59
CA PHE A 68 -13.43 1.99 0.91
C PHE A 68 -12.08 2.02 1.61
N SER A 69 -12.08 1.50 2.85
CA SER A 69 -10.93 0.93 3.51
C SER A 69 -10.57 -0.33 2.72
N VAL A 70 -9.96 -0.12 1.57
CA VAL A 70 -8.87 -1.02 1.28
C VAL A 70 -7.86 -0.75 2.38
N ASP A 71 -7.86 -1.62 3.40
CA ASP A 71 -6.69 -1.90 4.23
C ASP A 71 -5.56 -2.27 3.24
N LEU A 72 -5.00 -1.26 2.56
CA LEU A 72 -3.90 -1.39 1.62
C LEU A 72 -2.62 -1.46 2.44
N ASP A 73 -2.58 -2.30 3.47
CA ASP A 73 -1.34 -2.76 4.06
C ASP A 73 -0.82 -3.86 3.12
N LEU A 74 -0.28 -3.42 1.99
CA LEU A 74 0.27 -4.32 0.99
C LEU A 74 1.76 -4.48 1.24
N GLU A 75 2.11 -5.60 1.84
CA GLU A 75 3.51 -5.98 2.04
C GLU A 75 3.92 -7.10 1.08
N PHE A 76 5.01 -6.87 0.34
CA PHE A 76 5.68 -7.88 -0.45
C PHE A 76 7.11 -8.07 0.04
N LYS A 77 7.47 -9.31 0.35
CA LYS A 77 8.83 -9.67 0.80
C LYS A 77 9.48 -10.66 -0.14
N ALA A 78 10.77 -10.50 -0.36
CA ALA A 78 11.59 -11.47 -1.08
C ALA A 78 12.85 -11.79 -0.27
N HIS A 79 13.14 -13.08 -0.09
CA HIS A 79 14.46 -13.52 0.34
C HIS A 79 15.36 -13.65 -0.90
N LEU A 80 16.53 -13.03 -0.85
CA LEU A 80 17.47 -13.01 -1.97
C LEU A 80 18.64 -13.95 -1.69
N THR A 81 18.98 -14.78 -2.66
CA THR A 81 20.13 -15.70 -2.55
C THR A 81 21.02 -15.62 -3.78
N GLY A 82 22.31 -15.90 -3.57
CA GLY A 82 23.33 -15.81 -4.62
C GLY A 82 24.25 -17.03 -4.66
N PRO A 83 24.87 -17.32 -5.81
CA PRO A 83 25.78 -18.46 -5.98
C PRO A 83 27.08 -18.34 -5.16
N THR A 84 27.41 -17.14 -4.69
CA THR A 84 28.61 -16.86 -3.87
C THR A 84 28.37 -16.98 -2.37
N GLY A 85 27.16 -17.35 -1.94
CA GLY A 85 26.76 -17.35 -0.53
C GLY A 85 26.37 -15.96 -0.01
N ALA A 86 26.30 -14.95 -0.88
CA ALA A 86 25.66 -13.69 -0.56
C ALA A 86 24.16 -13.91 -0.30
N THR A 87 23.60 -13.11 0.60
CA THR A 87 22.18 -13.16 0.97
C THR A 87 21.60 -11.76 1.07
N GLY A 88 20.30 -11.62 0.86
CA GLY A 88 19.62 -10.34 1.04
C GLY A 88 18.13 -10.48 1.30
N ARG A 89 17.49 -9.34 1.45
CA ARG A 89 16.05 -9.17 1.55
C ARG A 89 15.62 -8.00 0.68
N ALA A 90 14.45 -8.12 0.07
CA ALA A 90 13.73 -7.00 -0.52
C ALA A 90 12.34 -6.89 0.12
N LYS A 91 11.86 -5.67 0.29
CA LYS A 91 10.53 -5.34 0.79
C LYS A 91 9.93 -4.24 -0.09
N MET A 92 8.66 -4.40 -0.43
CA MET A 92 7.80 -3.33 -0.90
C MET A 92 6.64 -3.26 0.07
N GLU A 93 6.36 -2.08 0.58
CA GLU A 93 5.27 -1.79 1.49
C GLU A 93 4.48 -0.63 0.91
N ILE A 94 3.17 -0.73 0.99
CA ILE A 94 2.23 0.36 0.75
C ILE A 94 1.35 0.36 1.99
N GLU A 95 1.12 1.53 2.55
CA GLU A 95 0.30 1.76 3.76
C GLU A 95 -0.59 2.97 3.52
N GLN A 96 -1.80 2.95 4.08
CA GLN A 96 -2.72 4.09 4.05
C GLN A 96 -2.50 4.94 5.29
N GLU A 97 -2.03 6.16 5.10
CA GLU A 97 -1.85 7.17 6.14
C GLU A 97 -2.96 8.24 6.05
N GLU A 98 -3.03 9.10 7.07
CA GLU A 98 -4.02 10.17 7.20
C GLU A 98 -3.94 11.19 6.03
N ASP A 99 -2.76 11.37 5.44
CA ASP A 99 -2.50 12.34 4.39
C ASP A 99 -2.34 11.73 2.98
N GLY A 100 -2.41 10.40 2.85
CA GLY A 100 -2.38 9.68 1.59
C GLY A 100 -1.78 8.28 1.67
N LEU A 101 -1.50 7.70 0.51
CA LEU A 101 -0.81 6.40 0.43
C LEU A 101 0.71 6.59 0.51
N GLU A 102 1.31 5.99 1.51
CA GLU A 102 2.76 5.86 1.63
C GLU A 102 3.24 4.55 1.02
N ALA A 103 4.41 4.58 0.41
CA ALA A 103 5.04 3.46 -0.22
C ALA A 103 6.53 3.44 0.09
N GLU A 104 7.03 2.32 0.60
CA GLU A 104 8.45 2.09 0.85
C GLU A 104 8.95 0.90 0.02
N PHE A 105 10.02 1.12 -0.75
CA PHE A 105 10.77 0.02 -1.37
C PHE A 105 12.16 -0.06 -0.76
N LYS A 106 12.57 -1.25 -0.34
CA LYS A 106 13.83 -1.48 0.34
C LYS A 106 14.52 -2.74 -0.13
N VAL A 107 15.84 -2.66 -0.35
CA VAL A 107 16.71 -3.81 -0.61
C VAL A 107 17.93 -3.72 0.29
N GLU A 108 18.21 -4.79 1.04
CA GLU A 108 19.41 -4.92 1.87
C GLU A 108 20.07 -6.27 1.61
N PHE A 109 21.39 -6.28 1.49
CA PHE A 109 22.15 -7.49 1.24
C PHE A 109 23.51 -7.48 1.91
N ASP A 110 24.06 -8.68 2.06
CA ASP A 110 25.32 -8.98 2.72
C ASP A 110 26.11 -10.02 1.93
N GLY A 111 27.45 -9.98 2.08
CA GLY A 111 28.35 -10.94 1.44
C GLY A 111 28.57 -10.72 -0.06
N ALA A 112 28.19 -9.56 -0.59
CA ALA A 112 28.49 -9.16 -1.95
C ALA A 112 29.97 -8.75 -2.10
N THR A 113 30.40 -8.50 -3.34
CA THR A 113 31.76 -7.99 -3.59
C THR A 113 31.88 -6.57 -3.06
N ALA A 114 32.78 -6.34 -2.10
CA ALA A 114 32.98 -5.05 -1.45
C ALA A 114 33.25 -3.89 -2.42
N ASN A 115 32.85 -2.68 -2.04
CA ASN A 115 33.04 -1.43 -2.80
C ASN A 115 32.61 -1.51 -4.27
N THR A 116 31.59 -2.32 -4.57
CA THR A 116 31.09 -2.54 -5.93
C THR A 116 29.68 -1.96 -6.06
N THR A 117 29.41 -1.31 -7.18
CA THR A 117 28.07 -0.83 -7.52
C THR A 117 27.28 -1.93 -8.21
N PHE A 118 26.03 -2.09 -7.77
CA PHE A 118 25.07 -3.05 -8.29
C PHE A 118 23.83 -2.32 -8.77
N ASP A 119 23.27 -2.78 -9.87
CA ASP A 119 21.93 -2.45 -10.30
C ASP A 119 20.94 -3.33 -9.52
N VAL A 120 19.93 -2.68 -8.95
CA VAL A 120 18.74 -3.37 -8.43
C VAL A 120 17.70 -3.32 -9.52
N THR A 121 17.17 -4.48 -9.89
CA THR A 121 16.11 -4.58 -10.88
C THR A 121 14.89 -5.31 -10.33
N VAL A 122 13.72 -4.93 -10.82
CA VAL A 122 12.45 -5.61 -10.60
C VAL A 122 11.88 -5.96 -11.97
N ASP A 123 11.62 -7.25 -12.21
CA ASP A 123 11.17 -7.80 -13.49
C ASP A 123 12.06 -7.35 -14.68
N GLY A 124 13.36 -7.18 -14.42
CA GLY A 124 14.37 -6.76 -15.39
C GLY A 124 14.46 -5.25 -15.62
N VAL A 125 13.60 -4.43 -14.98
CA VAL A 125 13.67 -2.97 -15.01
C VAL A 125 14.58 -2.48 -13.90
N VAL A 126 15.60 -1.67 -14.23
CA VAL A 126 16.48 -1.05 -13.22
C VAL A 126 15.69 -0.03 -12.42
N VAL A 127 15.56 -0.28 -11.11
CA VAL A 127 14.85 0.62 -10.18
C VAL A 127 15.81 1.52 -9.39
N GLY A 128 17.07 1.09 -9.24
CA GLY A 128 18.05 1.86 -8.51
C GLY A 128 19.45 1.25 -8.57
N GLN A 129 20.42 2.00 -8.06
CA GLN A 129 21.80 1.54 -7.91
C GLN A 129 22.23 1.64 -6.46
N VAL A 130 23.01 0.66 -6.03
CA VAL A 130 23.52 0.56 -4.65
C VAL A 130 24.98 0.15 -4.69
N THR A 131 25.82 0.86 -3.94
CA THR A 131 27.23 0.51 -3.80
C THR A 131 27.43 -0.16 -2.45
N SER A 132 27.92 -1.40 -2.46
CA SER A 132 28.24 -2.10 -1.22
C SER A 132 29.43 -1.44 -0.51
N ASP A 133 29.48 -1.54 0.80
CA ASP A 133 30.59 -1.04 1.61
C ASP A 133 31.85 -1.95 1.56
N ALA A 134 32.81 -1.69 2.44
CA ALA A 134 34.07 -2.43 2.52
C ALA A 134 33.93 -3.89 2.99
N VAL A 135 32.78 -4.27 3.57
CA VAL A 135 32.48 -5.64 4.03
C VAL A 135 31.46 -6.34 3.14
N GLY A 136 30.99 -5.68 2.07
CA GLY A 136 30.08 -6.27 1.10
C GLY A 136 28.60 -6.16 1.50
N HIS A 137 28.27 -5.26 2.43
CA HIS A 137 26.89 -4.92 2.77
C HIS A 137 26.40 -3.76 1.90
N GLY A 138 25.15 -3.80 1.44
CA GLY A 138 24.51 -2.71 0.69
C GLY A 138 23.06 -2.53 1.08
N LYS A 139 22.60 -1.26 1.06
CA LYS A 139 21.21 -0.86 1.32
C LYS A 139 20.75 0.12 0.22
N LEU A 140 19.58 -0.13 -0.34
CA LEU A 140 18.82 0.78 -1.19
C LEU A 140 17.46 0.97 -0.54
N LYS A 141 16.99 2.21 -0.43
CA LYS A 141 15.64 2.53 0.02
C LYS A 141 15.07 3.67 -0.81
N PHE A 142 13.80 3.54 -1.15
CA PHE A 142 12.97 4.57 -1.76
C PHE A 142 11.71 4.75 -0.93
N SER A 143 11.29 6.01 -0.77
CA SER A 143 10.02 6.38 -0.13
C SER A 143 9.37 7.51 -0.89
N ASN A 144 8.04 7.59 -0.84
CA ASN A 144 7.27 8.77 -1.25
C ASN A 144 6.82 9.63 -0.05
N ASP A 145 7.11 9.19 1.18
CA ASP A 145 6.89 9.97 2.40
C ASP A 145 7.69 11.30 2.33
N PRO A 146 7.03 12.46 2.40
CA PRO A 146 7.68 13.77 2.36
C PRO A 146 8.52 14.10 3.60
N ASP A 147 8.27 13.45 4.74
CA ASP A 147 8.99 13.66 6.01
C ASP A 147 10.32 12.86 6.07
N GLU A 148 10.46 11.79 5.29
CA GLU A 148 11.69 11.00 5.12
C GLU A 148 12.69 11.69 4.15
N GLY A 149 13.19 12.87 4.52
CA GLY A 149 13.94 13.80 3.66
C GLY A 149 15.31 13.37 3.10
N ASP A 150 15.81 12.16 3.40
CA ASP A 150 17.11 11.64 2.93
C ASP A 150 17.00 10.37 2.08
N GLU A 151 15.78 9.88 1.81
CA GLU A 151 15.55 8.67 1.04
C GLU A 151 15.38 8.97 -0.46
N GLY A 152 15.69 7.98 -1.31
CA GLY A 152 15.55 8.19 -2.75
C GLY A 152 14.07 8.29 -3.15
N ALA A 153 13.74 9.17 -4.10
CA ALA A 153 12.42 9.17 -4.71
C ALA A 153 12.29 7.99 -5.69
N PHE A 154 11.08 7.42 -5.78
CA PHE A 154 10.77 6.44 -6.82
C PHE A 154 10.99 7.00 -8.23
N ALA A 155 11.57 6.19 -9.12
CA ALA A 155 11.67 6.56 -10.52
C ALA A 155 10.27 6.66 -11.15
N SER A 156 10.06 7.58 -12.10
CA SER A 156 8.76 7.68 -12.80
C SER A 156 8.38 6.45 -13.62
N ALA A 157 9.33 5.55 -13.87
CA ALA A 157 9.14 4.26 -14.52
C ALA A 157 9.31 3.08 -13.54
N PHE A 158 9.09 3.31 -12.24
CA PHE A 158 9.13 2.23 -11.25
C PHE A 158 8.02 1.22 -11.57
N PRO A 159 8.35 -0.07 -11.71
CA PRO A 159 7.36 -1.09 -12.05
C PRO A 159 6.44 -1.38 -10.86
N GLU A 160 5.20 -1.75 -11.17
CA GLU A 160 4.29 -2.29 -10.16
C GLU A 160 4.85 -3.62 -9.64
N ILE A 161 5.00 -3.74 -8.31
CA ILE A 161 5.45 -4.98 -7.67
C ILE A 161 4.23 -5.82 -7.33
N GLN A 162 4.25 -7.06 -7.81
CA GLN A 162 3.19 -8.04 -7.56
C GLN A 162 3.77 -9.31 -6.94
N ALA A 163 2.88 -10.18 -6.48
CA ALA A 163 3.26 -11.54 -6.14
C ALA A 163 3.89 -12.21 -7.37
N ASN A 164 5.05 -12.82 -7.18
CA ASN A 164 5.90 -13.42 -8.20
C ASN A 164 6.76 -12.46 -9.03
N SER A 165 6.73 -11.14 -8.78
CA SER A 165 7.73 -10.23 -9.35
C SER A 165 9.12 -10.65 -8.91
N VAL A 166 10.08 -10.65 -9.84
CA VAL A 166 11.45 -11.07 -9.60
C VAL A 166 12.31 -9.85 -9.31
N VAL A 167 13.00 -9.87 -8.18
CA VAL A 167 13.98 -8.84 -7.82
C VAL A 167 15.39 -9.42 -7.92
N THR A 168 16.28 -8.65 -8.55
CA THR A 168 17.70 -9.01 -8.63
C THR A 168 18.60 -7.87 -8.19
N VAL A 169 19.73 -8.25 -7.61
CA VAL A 169 20.90 -7.38 -7.40
C VAL A 169 22.01 -7.93 -8.27
N GLY A 170 22.46 -7.16 -9.25
CA GLY A 170 23.42 -7.61 -10.24
C GLY A 170 24.36 -6.50 -10.69
N ASN A 171 25.32 -6.84 -11.54
CA ASN A 171 26.15 -5.86 -12.23
C ASN A 171 26.41 -6.31 -13.67
N GLY A 172 27.27 -5.58 -14.39
CA GLY A 172 27.64 -5.94 -15.77
C GLY A 172 28.23 -7.35 -15.96
N ASN A 173 28.54 -8.07 -14.88
CA ASN A 173 29.01 -9.47 -14.90
C ASN A 173 27.90 -10.50 -14.60
N GLY A 174 26.67 -10.06 -14.35
CA GLY A 174 25.50 -10.92 -14.11
C GLY A 174 24.83 -10.69 -12.76
N VAL A 175 23.81 -11.51 -12.49
CA VAL A 175 23.02 -11.48 -11.25
C VAL A 175 23.85 -12.05 -10.09
N VAL A 176 23.91 -11.31 -8.99
CA VAL A 176 24.61 -11.70 -7.76
C VAL A 176 23.62 -12.23 -6.72
N LEU A 177 22.43 -11.63 -6.65
CA LEU A 177 21.34 -12.06 -5.80
C LEU A 177 20.03 -12.05 -6.59
N GLU A 178 19.20 -13.05 -6.38
CA GLU A 178 17.86 -13.14 -6.96
C GLU A 178 16.87 -13.60 -5.89
N GLY A 179 15.66 -13.10 -5.97
CA GLY A 179 14.52 -13.58 -5.21
C GLY A 179 13.21 -13.18 -5.87
N THR A 180 12.13 -13.70 -5.32
CA THR A 180 10.78 -13.48 -5.83
C THR A 180 9.92 -12.92 -4.71
N PHE A 181 9.19 -11.84 -5.00
CA PHE A 181 8.26 -11.25 -4.06
C PHE A 181 7.09 -12.20 -3.79
N GLY A 182 6.90 -12.56 -2.52
CA GLY A 182 5.67 -13.15 -2.01
C GLY A 182 4.79 -12.06 -1.43
N ARG A 183 3.46 -12.22 -1.51
CA ARG A 183 2.50 -11.37 -0.79
C ARG A 183 2.49 -11.83 0.66
N ASP A 184 2.84 -10.94 1.57
CA ASP A 184 2.67 -11.16 3.01
C ASP A 184 1.37 -10.47 3.40
N SER A 185 0.28 -11.23 3.49
CA SER A 185 -1.01 -10.71 3.96
C SER A 185 -0.93 -10.67 5.48
N GLY A 186 -0.54 -9.52 6.04
CA GLY A 186 -0.29 -9.26 7.46
C GLY A 186 -1.17 -10.04 8.45
N SER A 187 -0.78 -11.28 8.74
CA SER A 187 -1.35 -12.07 9.82
C SER A 187 -0.22 -12.90 10.44
N ASP A 188 0.07 -12.55 11.69
CA ASP A 188 1.06 -13.16 12.56
C ASP A 188 1.05 -14.70 12.48
N GLY A 189 2.24 -15.28 12.39
CA GLY A 189 2.39 -16.71 12.23
C GLY A 189 3.83 -17.16 12.22
N GLY A 190 4.58 -16.87 13.29
CA GLY A 190 5.79 -17.62 13.60
C GLY A 190 5.53 -19.13 13.46
N SER A 191 6.07 -19.73 12.41
CA SER A 191 6.23 -21.17 12.31
C SER A 191 7.70 -21.45 12.09
N ASP A 192 8.35 -21.78 13.20
CA ASP A 192 9.40 -22.78 13.24
C ASP A 192 9.01 -23.94 12.31
N GLY A 193 9.62 -23.94 11.13
CA GLY A 193 9.60 -25.02 10.16
C GLY A 193 10.92 -25.78 10.18
N GLY A 194 11.40 -26.15 11.36
CA GLY A 194 12.34 -27.25 11.49
C GLY A 194 11.80 -28.54 10.85
N SER A 195 12.74 -29.29 10.27
CA SER A 195 12.68 -30.66 9.75
C SER A 195 12.29 -30.86 8.26
N ASN A 196 13.28 -31.23 7.45
CA ASN A 196 13.66 -32.65 7.32
C ASN A 196 15.18 -32.79 7.12
#